data_AF-A0A1E5VWI6-F1
#
_entry.id   AF-A0A1E5VWI6-F1
#
_cell.length_a   1.000
_cell.length_b   1.000
_cell.length_c   1.000
_cell.angle_alpha   90.00
_cell.angle_beta   90.00
_cell.angle_gamma   90.00
#
_symmetry.space_group_name_H-M   'P 1'
#
loop_
_entity.id
_entity.type
_entity.pdbx_description
1 polymer ?
#
loop_
_entity_poly.entity_id
_entity_poly.type
_entity_poly.pdbx_seq_one_letter_code
_entity_poly.pdbx_strand_id
1 'polypeptide(L)'
;MKNSSLLLSLFVLVAAASPLAAAWSRSPVSCGGDGRYTANSTYEANLHRLAAVLPAEASASHRRYGYRAFGYWPNRLQVEWSCYSGDCAVCIADAFKQVERECPFYREASFFGANCTLRLGEYRIFGSDLLEGNIVTRNMSFTMVFQAIGFAWLFFLLLQDWREKKRGSLM
;
A
#
# COMPACT_ATOMS: atom_id res chain seq x y z
N MET A 1 -63.90 -25.75 11.09
CA MET A 1 -62.94 -26.49 11.95
C MET A 1 -61.71 -27.01 11.18
N LYS A 2 -61.73 -27.17 9.84
CA LYS A 2 -60.58 -27.62 9.03
C LYS A 2 -59.50 -26.54 8.78
N ASN A 3 -59.87 -25.28 9.00
CA ASN A 3 -59.14 -24.09 8.57
C ASN A 3 -58.03 -23.72 9.58
N SER A 4 -58.27 -23.90 10.88
CA SER A 4 -57.30 -23.61 11.95
C SER A 4 -56.11 -24.57 11.97
N SER A 5 -56.29 -25.82 11.52
CA SER A 5 -55.21 -26.82 11.46
C SER A 5 -54.21 -26.52 10.34
N LEU A 6 -54.67 -25.92 9.23
CA LEU A 6 -53.81 -25.52 8.12
C LEU A 6 -53.00 -24.27 8.46
N LEU A 7 -53.58 -23.32 9.21
CA LEU A 7 -52.89 -22.12 9.68
C LEU A 7 -51.79 -22.43 10.70
N LEU A 8 -52.05 -23.38 11.62
CA LEU A 8 -51.03 -23.87 12.57
C LEU A 8 -49.90 -24.62 11.85
N SER A 9 -50.22 -25.44 10.85
CA SER A 9 -49.20 -26.14 10.04
C SER A 9 -48.33 -25.18 9.23
N LEU A 10 -48.90 -24.08 8.72
CA LEU A 10 -48.16 -23.07 7.96
C LEU A 10 -47.22 -22.28 8.87
N PHE A 11 -47.65 -21.95 10.10
CA PHE A 11 -46.82 -21.27 11.10
C PHE A 11 -45.62 -22.13 11.54
N VAL A 12 -45.79 -23.44 11.66
CA VAL A 12 -44.71 -24.37 12.04
C VAL A 12 -43.65 -24.51 10.93
N LEU A 13 -44.05 -24.50 9.65
CA LEU A 13 -43.09 -24.55 8.54
C LEU A 13 -42.26 -23.27 8.40
N VAL A 14 -42.84 -22.10 8.68
CA VAL A 14 -42.12 -20.82 8.61
C VAL A 14 -41.12 -20.67 9.77
N ALA A 15 -41.43 -21.20 10.96
CA ALA A 15 -40.51 -21.17 12.10
C ALA A 15 -39.30 -22.12 11.97
N ALA A 16 -39.41 -23.18 11.14
CA ALA A 16 -38.33 -24.13 10.89
C ALA A 16 -37.29 -23.63 9.85
N ALA A 17 -37.64 -22.61 9.06
CA ALA A 17 -36.70 -21.92 8.18
C ALA A 17 -35.89 -20.90 8.99
N SER A 18 -35.07 -21.40 9.91
CA SER A 18 -33.97 -20.59 10.44
C SER A 18 -33.06 -20.27 9.25
N PRO A 19 -32.82 -18.99 8.92
CA PRO A 19 -31.75 -18.69 8.00
C PRO A 19 -30.48 -19.19 8.69
N LEU A 20 -29.88 -20.24 8.13
CA LEU A 20 -28.46 -20.49 8.31
C LEU A 20 -27.80 -19.21 7.81
N ALA A 21 -27.54 -18.27 8.72
CA ALA A 21 -26.67 -17.17 8.46
C ALA A 21 -25.32 -17.81 8.20
N ALA A 22 -25.04 -18.12 6.92
CA ALA A 22 -23.69 -18.31 6.46
C ALA A 22 -22.96 -17.07 6.97
N ALA A 23 -22.06 -17.23 7.93
CA ALA A 23 -21.17 -16.15 8.27
C ALA A 23 -20.35 -15.91 7.01
N TRP A 24 -20.62 -14.82 6.29
CA TRP A 24 -19.81 -14.43 5.15
C TRP A 24 -18.46 -14.05 5.76
N SER A 25 -17.53 -15.02 5.84
CA SER A 25 -16.17 -14.74 6.23
C SER A 25 -15.56 -13.92 5.10
N ARG A 26 -15.67 -12.60 5.21
CA ARG A 26 -14.95 -11.69 4.32
C ARG A 26 -13.48 -12.01 4.49
N SER A 27 -12.81 -12.37 3.40
CA SER A 27 -11.37 -12.58 3.44
C SER A 27 -10.70 -11.32 4.02
N PRO A 28 -9.71 -11.48 4.93
CA PRO A 28 -8.91 -10.36 5.40
C PRO A 28 -7.98 -9.82 4.30
N VAL A 29 -7.85 -10.49 3.15
CA VAL A 29 -6.98 -10.09 2.05
C VAL A 29 -7.80 -9.42 0.94
N SER A 30 -7.23 -8.37 0.36
CA SER A 30 -7.72 -7.70 -0.85
C SER A 30 -6.59 -7.58 -1.86
N CYS A 31 -6.78 -8.15 -3.05
CA CYS A 31 -5.87 -7.94 -4.18
C CYS A 31 -6.25 -6.63 -4.88
N GLY A 32 -5.26 -5.77 -5.10
CA GLY A 32 -5.45 -4.46 -5.70
C GLY A 32 -4.83 -4.38 -7.10
N GLY A 33 -5.33 -3.41 -7.88
CA GLY A 33 -4.78 -3.03 -9.17
C GLY A 33 -4.82 -4.12 -10.26
N ASP A 34 -4.47 -3.71 -11.47
CA ASP A 34 -4.35 -4.62 -12.62
C ASP A 34 -2.90 -5.07 -12.86
N GLY A 35 -1.96 -4.57 -12.06
CA GLY A 35 -0.54 -4.85 -12.18
C GLY A 35 -0.20 -6.26 -11.70
N ARG A 36 0.32 -7.10 -12.60
CA ARG A 36 0.86 -8.42 -12.26
C ARG A 36 2.37 -8.48 -12.46
N TYR A 37 3.06 -9.21 -11.59
CA TYR A 37 4.46 -9.55 -11.79
C TYR A 37 4.58 -10.96 -12.37
N THR A 38 5.68 -11.23 -13.07
CA THR A 38 5.97 -12.55 -13.61
C THR A 38 6.71 -13.39 -12.57
N ALA A 39 6.46 -14.70 -12.55
CA ALA A 39 7.28 -15.63 -11.78
C ALA A 39 8.77 -15.51 -12.17
N ASN A 40 9.64 -15.77 -11.20
CA ASN A 40 11.10 -15.61 -11.25
C ASN A 40 11.58 -14.20 -11.65
N SER A 41 10.75 -13.18 -11.44
CA SER A 41 11.16 -11.79 -11.71
C SER A 41 12.00 -11.21 -10.58
N THR A 42 12.75 -10.14 -10.90
CA THR A 42 13.42 -9.33 -9.88
C THR A 42 12.43 -8.77 -8.84
N TYR A 43 11.19 -8.49 -9.26
CA TYR A 43 10.13 -8.02 -8.36
C TYR A 43 9.78 -9.09 -7.31
N GLU A 44 9.57 -10.35 -7.74
CA GLU A 44 9.27 -11.46 -6.84
C GLU A 44 10.42 -11.72 -5.86
N ALA A 45 11.67 -11.72 -6.34
CA ALA A 45 12.84 -11.86 -5.47
C ALA A 45 12.92 -10.73 -4.42
N ASN A 46 12.62 -9.49 -4.82
CA ASN A 46 12.55 -8.35 -3.90
C ASN A 46 11.41 -8.52 -2.89
N LEU A 47 10.26 -9.07 -3.29
CA LEU A 47 9.11 -9.32 -2.42
C LEU A 47 9.44 -10.37 -1.36
N HIS A 48 10.07 -11.49 -1.74
CA HIS A 48 10.51 -12.50 -0.78
C HIS A 48 11.53 -11.95 0.22
N ARG A 49 12.49 -11.15 -0.24
CA ARG A 49 13.47 -10.52 0.65
C ARG A 49 12.83 -9.50 1.59
N LEU A 50 11.83 -8.76 1.11
CA LEU A 50 11.03 -7.86 1.93
C LEU A 50 10.26 -8.65 3.00
N ALA A 51 9.59 -9.74 2.63
CA ALA A 51 8.84 -10.61 3.53
C ALA A 51 9.72 -11.26 4.60
N ALA A 52 10.99 -11.56 4.28
CA ALA A 52 11.94 -12.12 5.25
C ALA A 52 12.44 -11.11 6.29
N VAL A 53 12.58 -9.83 5.92
CA VAL A 53 13.21 -8.82 6.78
C VAL A 53 12.19 -7.96 7.53
N LEU A 54 11.06 -7.63 6.91
CA LEU A 54 10.07 -6.72 7.48
C LEU A 54 9.52 -7.16 8.85
N PRO A 55 9.23 -8.46 9.12
CA PRO A 55 8.76 -8.89 10.44
C PRO A 55 9.68 -8.47 11.58
N ALA A 56 11.00 -8.67 11.42
CA ALA A 56 11.98 -8.32 12.43
C ALA A 56 12.11 -6.80 12.60
N GLU A 57 12.12 -6.05 11.49
CA GLU A 57 12.15 -4.58 11.53
C GLU A 57 10.89 -4.00 12.18
N ALA A 58 9.72 -4.60 11.91
CA ALA A 58 8.44 -4.18 12.48
C ALA A 58 8.39 -4.39 13.99
N SER A 59 8.88 -5.54 14.48
CA SER A 59 9.00 -5.81 15.91
C SER A 59 10.03 -4.92 16.62
N ALA A 60 11.11 -4.54 15.94
CA ALA A 60 12.13 -3.65 16.51
C ALA A 60 11.69 -2.17 16.52
N SER A 61 10.67 -1.80 15.76
CA SER A 61 10.20 -0.42 15.63
C SER A 61 9.36 0.02 16.83
N HIS A 62 9.75 1.11 17.47
CA HIS A 62 9.02 1.70 18.60
C HIS A 62 7.61 2.20 18.24
N ARG A 63 7.37 2.59 16.98
CA ARG A 63 6.12 3.25 16.59
C ARG A 63 4.97 2.29 16.31
N ARG A 64 5.23 0.98 16.23
CA ARG A 64 4.25 -0.06 15.83
C ARG A 64 3.53 0.21 14.49
N TYR A 65 4.02 1.14 13.70
CA TYR A 65 3.66 1.36 12.30
C TYR A 65 4.89 1.83 11.53
N GLY A 66 4.86 1.69 10.22
CA GLY A 66 5.98 2.10 9.39
C GLY A 66 5.71 1.98 7.91
N TYR A 67 6.65 2.54 7.16
CA TYR A 67 6.70 2.48 5.72
C TYR A 67 8.10 2.05 5.29
N ARG A 68 8.20 1.19 4.29
CA ARG A 68 9.47 0.72 3.74
C ARG A 68 9.38 0.61 2.23
N ALA A 69 10.36 1.21 1.54
CA ALA A 69 10.60 0.95 0.13
C ALA A 69 11.74 -0.07 -0.02
N PHE A 70 11.62 -1.00 -0.96
CA PHE A 70 12.61 -2.05 -1.17
C PHE A 70 12.93 -2.25 -2.65
N GLY A 71 14.22 -2.29 -2.99
CA GLY A 71 14.70 -2.41 -4.37
C GLY A 71 14.77 -1.09 -5.15
N TYR A 72 14.95 -1.19 -6.47
CA TYR A 72 15.11 -0.07 -7.40
C TYR A 72 14.13 -0.17 -8.56
N TRP A 73 13.78 0.98 -9.14
CA TRP A 73 12.90 1.05 -10.31
C TRP A 73 13.49 0.23 -11.48
N PRO A 74 12.68 -0.55 -12.22
CA PRO A 74 11.22 -0.65 -12.17
C PRO A 74 10.67 -1.68 -11.17
N ASN A 75 11.53 -2.38 -10.42
CA ASN A 75 11.14 -3.48 -9.51
C ASN A 75 11.13 -3.07 -8.03
N ARG A 76 10.81 -1.79 -7.76
CA ARG A 76 10.77 -1.25 -6.40
C ARG A 76 9.40 -1.48 -5.78
N LEU A 77 9.40 -2.08 -4.59
CA LEU A 77 8.24 -2.31 -3.76
C LEU A 77 8.06 -1.19 -2.76
N GLN A 78 6.82 -0.96 -2.36
CA GLN A 78 6.47 -0.20 -1.17
C GLN A 78 5.63 -1.10 -0.26
N VAL A 79 5.88 -0.99 1.05
CA VAL A 79 5.03 -1.59 2.06
C VAL A 79 4.75 -0.61 3.17
N GLU A 80 3.48 -0.52 3.54
CA GLU A 80 3.03 0.10 4.77
C GLU A 80 2.53 -0.99 5.72
N TRP A 81 2.88 -0.86 6.99
CA TRP A 81 2.48 -1.81 8.01
C TRP A 81 2.07 -1.09 9.30
N SER A 82 1.13 -1.68 10.03
CA SER A 82 0.69 -1.22 11.35
C SER A 82 0.31 -2.40 12.23
N CYS A 83 0.68 -2.35 13.51
CA CYS A 83 0.50 -3.41 14.50
C CYS A 83 -0.26 -2.88 15.72
N TYR A 84 -1.50 -3.30 15.88
CA TYR A 84 -2.40 -2.83 16.93
C TYR A 84 -2.20 -3.61 18.24
N SER A 85 -2.01 -4.92 18.15
CA SER A 85 -1.93 -5.81 19.32
C SER A 85 -1.07 -7.04 19.02
N GLY A 86 -0.68 -7.77 20.07
CA GLY A 86 0.11 -9.00 19.94
C GLY A 86 1.54 -8.81 19.41
N ASP A 87 2.12 -9.92 18.97
CA ASP A 87 3.44 -9.98 18.35
C ASP A 87 3.37 -9.49 16.89
N CYS A 88 4.04 -8.37 16.63
CA CYS A 88 4.04 -7.72 15.34
C CYS A 88 4.77 -8.56 14.27
N ALA A 89 5.88 -9.21 14.61
CA ALA A 89 6.63 -10.04 13.66
C ALA A 89 5.78 -11.21 13.19
N VAL A 90 5.12 -11.90 14.13
CA VAL A 90 4.25 -13.04 13.81
C VAL A 90 3.11 -12.59 12.90
N CYS A 91 2.42 -11.50 13.26
CA CYS A 91 1.29 -11.02 12.47
C CYS A 91 1.70 -10.57 11.06
N ILE A 92 2.80 -9.83 10.93
CA ILE A 92 3.29 -9.36 9.63
C ILE A 92 3.78 -10.53 8.76
N ALA A 93 4.45 -11.53 9.34
CA ALA A 93 4.85 -12.73 8.62
C ALA A 93 3.63 -13.51 8.10
N ASP A 94 2.59 -13.64 8.92
CA ASP A 94 1.35 -14.31 8.51
C ASP A 94 0.52 -13.50 7.52
N ALA A 95 0.60 -12.16 7.56
CA ALA A 95 0.03 -11.29 6.54
C ALA A 95 0.65 -11.56 5.16
N PHE A 96 1.98 -11.65 5.06
CA PHE A 96 2.65 -12.00 3.80
C PHE A 96 2.21 -13.36 3.26
N LYS A 97 2.13 -14.39 4.11
CA LYS A 97 1.65 -15.73 3.69
C LYS A 97 0.21 -15.72 3.19
N GLN A 98 -0.67 -14.90 3.78
CA GLN A 98 -2.06 -14.80 3.35
C GLN A 98 -2.16 -14.04 2.02
N VAL A 99 -1.43 -12.94 1.89
CA VAL A 99 -1.34 -12.21 0.62
C VAL A 99 -0.81 -13.08 -0.50
N GLU A 100 0.24 -13.87 -0.29
CA GLU A 100 0.80 -14.75 -1.32
C GLU A 100 -0.20 -15.83 -1.76
N ARG A 101 -0.98 -16.38 -0.82
CA ARG A 101 -1.98 -17.41 -1.10
C ARG A 101 -3.20 -16.87 -1.86
N GLU A 102 -3.69 -15.70 -1.48
CA GLU A 102 -4.94 -15.16 -2.03
C GLU A 102 -4.72 -14.22 -3.22
N CYS A 103 -3.56 -13.57 -3.29
CA CYS A 103 -3.17 -12.64 -4.35
C CYS A 103 -1.89 -13.07 -5.07
N PRO A 104 -1.85 -14.27 -5.67
CA PRO A 104 -0.67 -14.71 -6.41
C PRO A 104 -0.41 -13.78 -7.60
N PHE A 105 0.85 -13.39 -7.77
CA PHE A 105 1.33 -12.51 -8.85
C PHE A 105 0.81 -11.08 -8.85
N TYR A 106 0.03 -10.63 -7.85
CA TYR A 106 -0.44 -9.24 -7.77
C TYR A 106 0.67 -8.33 -7.24
N ARG A 107 0.82 -7.16 -7.88
CA ARG A 107 1.78 -6.13 -7.42
C ARG A 107 1.24 -5.24 -6.30
N GLU A 108 -0.06 -5.26 -6.09
CA GLU A 108 -0.74 -4.52 -5.03
C GLU A 108 -1.65 -5.47 -4.26
N ALA A 109 -1.51 -5.50 -2.94
CA ALA A 109 -2.32 -6.36 -2.08
C ALA A 109 -2.36 -5.78 -0.67
N SER A 110 -3.49 -5.96 0.01
CA SER A 110 -3.68 -5.48 1.38
C SER A 110 -4.21 -6.60 2.26
N PHE A 111 -3.71 -6.68 3.48
CA PHE A 111 -4.18 -7.57 4.53
C PHE A 111 -4.71 -6.74 5.70
N PHE A 112 -5.90 -7.09 6.17
CA PHE A 112 -6.63 -6.46 7.26
C PHE A 112 -6.94 -7.47 8.36
N GLY A 113 -5.95 -7.73 9.20
CA GLY A 113 -6.10 -8.56 10.39
C GLY A 113 -6.48 -7.74 11.62
N ALA A 114 -7.03 -8.42 12.64
CA ALA A 114 -7.33 -7.80 13.93
C ALA A 114 -6.06 -7.28 14.64
N ASN A 115 -4.93 -7.97 14.47
CA ASN A 115 -3.68 -7.65 15.16
C ASN A 115 -2.79 -6.68 14.36
N CYS A 116 -2.84 -6.74 13.03
CA CYS A 116 -2.03 -5.90 12.16
C CYS A 116 -2.66 -5.71 10.79
N THR A 117 -2.26 -4.64 10.12
CA THR A 117 -2.53 -4.39 8.70
C THR A 117 -1.21 -4.32 7.94
N LEU A 118 -1.26 -4.75 6.68
CA LEU A 118 -0.13 -4.70 5.75
C LEU A 118 -0.64 -4.34 4.36
N ARG A 119 -0.07 -3.31 3.74
CA ARG A 119 -0.41 -2.87 2.38
C ARG A 119 0.84 -2.90 1.53
N LEU A 120 0.85 -3.75 0.52
CA LEU A 120 1.88 -3.85 -0.50
C LEU A 120 1.45 -3.10 -1.75
N GLY A 121 2.39 -2.40 -2.35
CA GLY A 121 2.18 -1.77 -3.64
C GLY A 121 3.46 -1.61 -4.46
N GLU A 122 3.28 -1.32 -5.73
CA GLU A 122 4.38 -0.92 -6.61
C GLU A 122 4.74 0.54 -6.39
N TYR A 123 6.04 0.87 -6.42
CA TYR A 123 6.46 2.26 -6.35
C TYR A 123 6.08 3.00 -7.63
N ARG A 124 5.05 3.86 -7.57
CA ARG A 124 4.68 4.74 -8.67
C ARG A 124 5.34 6.11 -8.48
N ILE A 125 6.10 6.55 -9.49
CA ILE A 125 6.70 7.90 -9.51
C ILE A 125 5.58 8.95 -9.63
N PHE A 126 4.53 8.64 -10.38
CA PHE A 126 3.33 9.45 -10.56
C PHE A 126 2.12 8.66 -10.04
N GLY A 127 1.85 8.76 -8.75
CA GLY A 127 0.71 8.11 -8.08
C GLY A 127 -0.13 9.13 -7.32
N SER A 128 -1.33 8.73 -6.88
CA SER A 128 -2.23 9.53 -6.03
C SER A 128 -1.57 10.01 -4.73
N ASP A 129 -0.49 9.36 -4.28
CA ASP A 129 0.35 9.78 -3.16
C ASP A 129 1.08 11.12 -3.38
N LEU A 130 1.14 11.63 -4.63
CA LEU A 130 1.57 12.99 -4.93
C LEU A 130 0.58 14.04 -4.38
N LEU A 131 -0.71 13.70 -4.32
CA LEU A 131 -1.75 14.60 -3.80
C LEU A 131 -1.90 14.51 -2.27
N GLU A 132 -1.44 13.40 -1.66
CA GLU A 132 -1.56 13.12 -0.22
C GLU A 132 -0.31 13.50 0.60
N GLY A 133 0.60 14.29 0.00
CA GLY A 133 1.64 15.08 0.69
C GLY A 133 2.74 14.30 1.42
N ASN A 134 2.73 12.96 1.39
CA ASN A 134 3.57 12.13 2.26
C ASN A 134 4.75 11.43 1.56
N ILE A 135 4.72 11.22 0.24
CA ILE A 135 5.79 10.47 -0.45
C ILE A 135 6.85 11.40 -1.05
N VAL A 136 6.47 12.56 -1.62
CA VAL A 136 7.44 13.53 -2.15
C VAL A 136 8.36 14.06 -1.06
N THR A 137 7.82 14.33 0.13
CA THR A 137 8.57 14.83 1.29
C THR A 137 9.48 13.76 1.93
N ARG A 138 9.09 12.48 1.90
CA ARG A 138 9.93 11.39 2.46
C ARG A 138 10.99 10.88 1.48
N ASN A 139 10.77 11.02 0.17
CA ASN A 139 11.60 10.38 -0.85
C ASN A 139 12.30 11.35 -1.80
N MET A 140 12.10 12.67 -1.69
CA MET A 140 13.03 13.62 -2.27
C MET A 140 14.38 13.48 -1.55
N SER A 141 15.28 12.71 -2.17
CA SER A 141 16.69 12.80 -1.84
C SER A 141 17.09 14.28 -1.92
N PHE A 142 17.69 14.82 -0.86
CA PHE A 142 18.09 16.23 -0.78
C PHE A 142 18.86 16.71 -2.03
N THR A 143 19.56 15.80 -2.72
CA THR A 143 20.25 16.01 -3.99
C THR A 143 19.37 16.58 -5.11
N MET A 144 18.11 16.14 -5.24
CA MET A 144 17.20 16.67 -6.28
C MET A 144 16.75 18.10 -5.97
N VAL A 145 16.57 18.42 -4.68
CA VAL A 145 16.21 19.77 -4.22
C VAL A 145 17.36 20.75 -4.46
N PHE A 146 18.60 20.36 -4.13
CA PHE A 146 19.77 21.19 -4.38
C PHE A 146 20.03 21.44 -5.88
N GLN A 147 19.76 20.47 -6.75
CA GLN A 147 19.85 20.66 -8.19
C GLN A 147 18.83 21.69 -8.70
N ALA A 148 17.56 21.59 -8.27
CA ALA A 148 16.52 22.53 -8.69
C ALA A 148 16.81 23.97 -8.25
N ILE A 149 17.27 24.16 -7.01
CA ILE A 149 17.70 25.47 -6.50
C ILE A 149 18.89 26.00 -7.30
N GLY A 150 19.88 25.15 -7.58
CA GLY A 150 21.05 25.51 -8.39
C GLY A 150 20.69 25.95 -9.80
N PHE A 151 19.82 25.20 -10.49
CA PHE A 151 19.35 25.56 -11.83
C PHE A 151 18.52 26.85 -11.83
N ALA A 152 17.64 27.04 -10.85
CA ALA A 152 16.86 28.27 -10.71
C ALA A 152 17.76 29.50 -10.48
N TRP A 153 18.82 29.33 -9.68
CA TRP A 153 19.78 30.41 -9.42
C TRP A 153 20.63 30.72 -10.64
N LEU A 154 21.15 29.72 -11.34
CA LEU A 154 21.88 29.90 -12.61
C LEU A 154 21.01 30.60 -13.67
N PHE A 155 19.75 30.18 -13.79
CA PHE A 155 18.80 30.83 -14.71
C PHE A 155 18.54 32.28 -14.32
N PHE A 156 18.39 32.57 -13.03
CA PHE A 156 18.21 33.94 -12.55
C PHE A 156 19.43 34.82 -12.84
N LEU A 157 20.65 34.30 -12.63
CA LEU A 157 21.89 35.01 -12.98
C LEU A 157 21.98 35.30 -14.49
N LEU A 158 21.61 34.33 -15.34
CA LEU A 158 21.56 34.54 -16.79
C LEU A 158 20.53 35.60 -17.20
N LEU A 159 19.37 35.64 -16.53
CA LEU A 159 18.37 36.69 -16.76
C LEU A 159 18.85 38.06 -16.31
N GLN A 160 19.63 38.14 -15.22
CA GLN A 160 20.22 39.39 -14.78
C GLN A 160 21.27 39.91 -15.76
N ASP A 161 22.19 39.06 -16.21
CA ASP A 161 23.21 39.44 -17.21
C ASP A 161 22.56 39.91 -18.52
N TRP A 162 21.54 39.18 -18.99
CA TRP A 162 20.79 39.57 -20.18
C TRP A 162 20.11 40.94 -20.01
N ARG A 163 19.52 41.20 -18.85
CA ARG A 163 18.86 42.48 -18.55
C ARG A 163 19.85 43.64 -18.53
N GLU A 164 21.01 43.46 -17.91
CA GLU A 164 22.05 44.49 -17.85
C GLU A 164 22.63 44.78 -19.24
N LYS A 165 22.91 43.76 -20.05
CA LYS A 165 23.33 43.93 -21.46
C LYS A 165 22.30 44.69 -22.28
N LYS A 166 21.00 44.40 -22.09
CA LYS A 166 19.93 45.13 -22.79
C LYS A 166 19.87 46.59 -22.37
N ARG A 167 20.11 46.88 -21.08
CA ARG A 167 20.08 48.24 -20.53
C ARG A 167 21.30 49.07 -20.97
N GLY A 168 22.47 48.45 -21.11
CA GLY A 168 23.69 49.09 -21.63
C GLY A 168 23.71 49.30 -23.14
N SER A 169 22.85 48.61 -23.91
CA SER A 169 22.71 48.82 -25.37
C SER A 169 21.73 49.94 -25.75
N LEU A 170 21.04 50.54 -24.76
CA LEU A 170 20.03 51.60 -24.92
C LEU A 170 20.54 52.97 -24.44
N MET A 171 21.80 53.06 -24.03
CA MET A 171 22.55 54.30 -23.76
C MET A 171 23.64 54.46 -24.82
#